data_AF-A0A2T6D053-F1
#
_entry.id   AF-A0A2T6D053-F1
#
_cell.length_a   1.000
_cell.length_b   1.000
_cell.length_c   1.000
_cell.angle_alpha   90.00
_cell.angle_beta   90.00
_cell.angle_gamma   90.00
#
_symmetry.space_group_name_H-M   'P 1'
#
loop_
_entity.id
_entity.type
_entity.pdbx_description
1 polymer ?
#
loop_
_entity_poly.entity_id
_entity_poly.type
_entity_poly.pdbx_seq_one_letter_code
_entity_poly.pdbx_strand_id
1 'polypeptide(L)'
;MATDRPPSKTSIIFAGEIFAGQDADHPHIRDIAGNPHAVRVRAMPARHLGRVLELCTDEAGLLELVLQRSETDADGKLIGWVPVDAAFVDNLDDSSHDLLVHAASRQNFQRAATWGERAIAAKTFQAPLLLKADEALSPVIQRMVRLLISSLPQSGSPAAPTTSS
;
A
#
# COMPACT_ATOMS: atom_id res chain seq x y z
N MET A 1 43.92 11.78 1.91
CA MET A 1 43.06 10.63 2.27
C MET A 1 41.86 11.14 3.04
N ALA A 2 40.69 11.12 2.42
CA ALA A 2 39.37 11.17 3.07
C ALA A 2 38.36 10.59 2.08
N THR A 3 37.51 9.73 2.60
CA THR A 3 36.79 8.64 1.96
C THR A 3 35.68 9.06 0.99
N ASP A 4 35.72 8.47 -0.20
CA ASP A 4 34.56 8.20 -1.06
C ASP A 4 33.43 7.59 -0.21
N ARG A 5 32.32 8.31 -0.08
CA ARG A 5 31.03 7.70 0.26
C ARG A 5 30.22 7.63 -1.03
N PRO A 6 29.85 6.44 -1.52
CA PRO A 6 28.94 6.36 -2.65
C PRO A 6 27.60 6.99 -2.24
N PRO A 7 26.93 7.77 -3.11
CA PRO A 7 25.57 8.20 -2.86
C PRO A 7 24.65 6.96 -2.91
N SER A 8 24.48 6.30 -1.78
CA SER A 8 23.47 5.26 -1.63
C SER A 8 22.12 5.92 -1.37
N LYS A 9 21.33 6.05 -2.44
CA LYS A 9 19.88 5.91 -2.42
C LYS A 9 19.41 5.88 -3.87
N THR A 10 19.16 4.67 -4.36
CA THR A 10 18.38 4.43 -5.57
C THR A 10 16.99 5.01 -5.35
N SER A 11 16.80 6.27 -5.75
CA SER A 11 15.50 6.88 -5.91
C SER A 11 14.88 6.29 -7.17
N ILE A 12 13.91 5.38 -7.00
CA ILE A 12 13.01 5.03 -8.09
C ILE A 12 12.12 6.26 -8.29
N ILE A 13 12.49 7.06 -9.30
CA ILE A 13 11.73 8.20 -9.79
C ILE A 13 10.46 7.64 -10.44
N PHE A 14 9.35 7.67 -9.71
CA PHE A 14 8.04 7.63 -10.33
C PHE A 14 7.78 9.02 -10.88
N ALA A 15 7.80 9.13 -12.21
CA ALA A 15 7.56 10.34 -12.98
C ALA A 15 6.37 11.16 -12.46
N GLY A 16 6.60 12.46 -12.28
CA GLY A 16 5.57 13.47 -12.02
C GLY A 16 5.65 14.09 -10.62
N GLU A 17 6.24 15.28 -10.56
CA GLU A 17 6.28 16.22 -9.43
C GLU A 17 7.23 15.86 -8.27
N ILE A 18 8.48 16.32 -8.42
CA ILE A 18 9.30 16.70 -7.27
C ILE A 18 8.67 17.96 -6.70
N PHE A 19 7.83 17.82 -5.67
CA PHE A 19 7.62 18.95 -4.77
C PHE A 19 8.93 19.11 -3.99
N ALA A 20 9.73 20.09 -4.39
CA ALA A 20 10.73 20.63 -3.50
C ALA A 20 9.97 21.00 -2.22
N GLY A 21 10.29 20.34 -1.10
CA GLY A 21 9.75 20.64 0.22
C GLY A 21 10.27 21.98 0.74
N GLN A 22 10.15 23.02 -0.09
CA GLN A 22 10.41 24.42 0.20
C GLN A 22 9.16 25.21 -0.18
N ASP A 23 8.06 24.96 0.50
CA ASP A 23 7.04 25.98 0.66
C ASP A 23 6.91 26.20 2.17
N ALA A 24 7.38 27.37 2.60
CA ALA A 24 7.35 27.85 3.97
C ALA A 24 5.92 28.25 4.43
N ASP A 25 4.89 27.98 3.62
CA ASP A 25 3.49 28.27 3.92
C ASP A 25 2.75 26.96 4.19
N HIS A 26 2.90 26.44 5.41
CA HIS A 26 1.99 25.41 5.93
C HIS A 26 0.58 26.00 5.98
N PRO A 27 -0.44 25.35 5.38
CA PRO A 27 -1.80 25.87 5.45
C PRO A 27 -2.23 25.92 6.92
N HIS A 28 -2.53 27.14 7.38
CA HIS A 28 -3.18 27.35 8.66
C HIS A 28 -4.66 27.07 8.49
N ILE A 29 -5.07 25.86 8.88
CA ILE A 29 -6.48 25.46 8.93
C ILE A 29 -7.11 25.88 10.26
N ARG A 30 -8.43 25.82 10.37
CA ARG A 30 -9.14 26.15 11.60
C ARG A 30 -10.00 24.99 12.06
N ASP A 31 -10.07 24.84 13.38
CA ASP A 31 -11.11 24.02 14.00
C ASP A 31 -12.45 24.78 14.08
N ILE A 32 -13.51 24.09 14.47
CA ILE A 32 -14.86 24.65 14.65
C ILE A 32 -14.86 25.78 15.70
N ALA A 33 -13.90 25.78 16.63
CA ALA A 33 -13.72 26.85 17.63
C ALA A 33 -12.92 28.06 17.09
N GLY A 34 -12.44 28.00 15.85
CA GLY A 34 -11.69 29.05 15.18
C GLY A 34 -10.19 29.07 15.50
N ASN A 35 -9.66 28.07 16.21
CA ASN A 35 -8.23 28.02 16.52
C ASN A 35 -7.42 27.58 15.30
N PRO A 36 -6.30 28.26 15.00
CA PRO A 36 -5.46 27.89 13.87
C PRO A 36 -4.60 26.67 14.19
N HIS A 37 -4.53 25.73 13.25
CA HIS A 37 -3.65 24.56 13.32
C HIS A 37 -2.70 24.54 12.11
N ALA A 38 -1.42 24.30 12.37
CA ALA A 38 -0.44 24.09 11.31
C ALA A 38 -0.41 22.62 10.91
N VAL A 39 -0.86 22.34 9.68
CA VAL A 39 -0.96 20.99 9.13
C VAL A 39 -0.25 20.86 7.80
N ARG A 40 0.00 19.62 7.37
CA ARG A 40 0.44 19.30 6.02
C ARG A 40 -0.19 18.02 5.50
N VAL A 41 -0.38 17.97 4.19
CA VAL A 41 -0.75 16.74 3.48
C VAL A 41 0.52 16.00 3.07
N ARG A 42 0.59 14.71 3.42
CA ARG A 42 1.74 13.86 3.11
C ARG A 42 1.50 13.09 1.82
N ALA A 43 2.54 13.04 0.98
CA ALA A 43 2.63 12.11 -0.13
C ALA A 43 2.74 10.66 0.37
N MET A 44 1.77 9.81 0.01
CA MET A 44 1.72 8.41 0.45
C MET A 44 2.79 7.54 -0.23
N PRO A 45 3.41 6.60 0.51
CA PRO A 45 4.24 5.54 -0.08
C PRO A 45 3.41 4.60 -0.96
N ALA A 46 4.03 4.01 -1.98
CA ALA A 46 3.36 3.14 -2.96
C ALA A 46 2.51 2.02 -2.34
N ARG A 47 2.99 1.40 -1.26
CA ARG A 47 2.28 0.33 -0.54
C ARG A 47 0.94 0.74 0.08
N HIS A 48 0.70 2.04 0.30
CA HIS A 48 -0.53 2.57 0.88
C HIS A 48 -1.41 3.29 -0.15
N LEU A 49 -0.96 3.40 -1.41
CA LEU A 49 -1.75 4.05 -2.47
C LEU A 49 -3.05 3.30 -2.80
N GLY A 50 -3.09 1.98 -2.62
CA GLY A 50 -4.34 1.22 -2.74
C GLY A 50 -5.41 1.71 -1.76
N ARG A 51 -5.00 1.98 -0.50
CA ARG A 51 -5.91 2.46 0.55
C ARG A 51 -6.46 3.86 0.25
N VAL A 52 -5.67 4.69 -0.41
CA VAL A 52 -6.10 6.02 -0.88
C VAL A 52 -7.23 5.89 -1.92
N LEU A 53 -7.18 4.91 -2.83
CA LEU A 53 -8.28 4.67 -3.77
C LEU A 53 -9.53 4.12 -3.09
N GLU A 54 -9.38 3.30 -2.05
CA GLU A 54 -10.50 2.75 -1.28
C GLU A 54 -11.26 3.83 -0.49
N LEU A 55 -10.56 4.88 -0.04
CA LEU A 55 -11.12 5.98 0.74
C LEU A 55 -11.50 7.19 -0.12
N CYS A 56 -11.60 7.06 -1.44
CA CYS A 56 -11.86 8.19 -2.32
C CYS A 56 -13.25 8.84 -2.11
N THR A 57 -14.17 8.11 -1.46
CA THR A 57 -15.52 8.57 -1.09
C THR A 57 -15.66 8.87 0.41
N ASP A 58 -14.64 8.56 1.21
CA ASP A 58 -14.60 8.78 2.66
C ASP A 58 -13.54 9.84 2.96
N GLU A 59 -13.96 11.09 2.86
CA GLU A 59 -13.08 12.26 2.94
C GLU A 59 -12.37 12.39 4.30
N ALA A 60 -13.09 12.14 5.39
CA ALA A 60 -12.50 12.16 6.73
C ALA A 60 -11.46 11.04 6.89
N GLY A 61 -11.79 9.81 6.46
CA GLY A 61 -10.85 8.70 6.46
C GLY A 61 -9.62 8.95 5.56
N LEU A 62 -9.80 9.64 4.43
CA LEU A 62 -8.69 10.07 3.58
C LEU A 62 -7.78 11.05 4.32
N LEU A 63 -8.34 12.06 4.99
CA LEU A 63 -7.58 13.05 5.76
C LEU A 63 -6.83 12.40 6.91
N GLU A 64 -7.45 11.53 7.70
CA GLU A 64 -6.76 10.78 8.76
C GLU A 64 -5.55 10.01 8.24
N LEU A 65 -5.66 9.44 7.04
CA LEU A 65 -4.59 8.66 6.43
C LEU A 65 -3.41 9.52 5.98
N VAL A 66 -3.65 10.74 5.48
CA VAL A 66 -2.62 11.53 4.79
C VAL A 66 -2.20 12.81 5.51
N LEU A 67 -2.99 13.30 6.46
CA LEU A 67 -2.74 14.55 7.15
C LEU A 67 -1.76 14.36 8.31
N GLN A 68 -0.92 15.36 8.51
CA GLN A 68 -0.03 15.43 9.66
C GLN A 68 -0.13 16.81 10.30
N ARG A 69 -0.14 16.85 11.63
CA ARG A 69 -0.05 18.09 12.40
C ARG A 69 1.38 18.33 12.87
N SER A 70 1.70 19.59 13.08
CA SER A 70 2.97 19.98 13.70
C SER A 70 3.07 19.47 15.13
N GLU A 71 4.24 18.97 15.49
CA GLU A 71 4.61 18.62 16.86
C GLU A 71 5.68 19.61 17.32
N THR A 72 5.41 20.33 18.41
CA THR A 72 6.28 21.36 18.96
C THR A 72 6.78 21.00 20.35
N ASP A 73 7.98 21.46 20.71
CA ASP A 73 8.50 21.33 22.07
C ASP A 73 7.87 22.34 23.03
N ALA A 74 8.28 22.28 24.30
CA ALA A 74 7.82 23.19 25.34
C ALA A 74 8.11 24.67 25.03
N ASP A 75 9.10 24.93 24.18
CA ASP A 75 9.50 26.27 23.75
C ASP A 75 8.80 26.69 22.43
N GLY A 76 7.86 25.87 21.94
CA GLY A 76 7.07 26.14 20.72
C GLY A 76 7.84 25.89 19.42
N LYS A 77 9.02 25.26 19.48
CA LYS A 77 9.81 24.95 18.29
C LYS A 77 9.34 23.64 17.67
N LEU A 78 9.21 23.63 16.34
CA LEU A 78 8.83 22.44 15.57
C LEU A 78 9.87 21.32 15.76
N ILE A 79 9.44 20.22 16.37
CA ILE A 79 10.20 18.98 16.51
C ILE A 79 9.94 18.07 15.31
N GLY A 80 8.68 18.02 14.85
CA GLY A 80 8.28 17.02 13.88
C GLY A 80 6.86 17.17 13.37
N TRP A 81 6.41 16.14 12.67
CA TRP A 81 5.08 16.04 12.09
C TRP A 81 4.50 14.69 12.43
N VAL A 82 3.37 14.69 13.12
CA VAL A 82 2.69 13.49 13.60
C VAL A 82 1.38 13.28 12.85
N PRO A 83 0.96 12.03 12.62
CA PRO A 83 -0.38 11.75 12.09
C PRO A 83 -1.45 12.41 12.95
N VAL A 84 -2.53 12.84 12.30
CA VAL A 84 -3.71 13.32 13.02
C VAL A 84 -4.55 12.13 13.48
N ASP A 85 -5.36 12.34 14.51
CA ASP A 85 -6.36 11.39 14.97
C ASP A 85 -7.73 11.71 14.33
N ALA A 86 -8.67 10.77 14.42
CA ALA A 86 -10.02 10.92 13.87
C ALA A 86 -10.75 12.14 14.45
N ALA A 87 -10.62 12.33 15.78
CA ALA A 87 -11.24 13.46 16.46
C ALA A 87 -10.73 14.81 15.95
N PHE A 88 -9.49 14.91 15.49
CA PHE A 88 -8.96 16.14 14.90
C PHE A 88 -9.68 16.50 13.60
N VAL A 89 -9.89 15.52 12.71
CA VAL A 89 -10.53 15.73 11.41
C VAL A 89 -12.00 16.11 11.58
N ASP A 90 -12.70 15.43 12.49
CA ASP A 90 -14.10 15.71 12.81
C ASP A 90 -14.32 17.10 13.43
N ASN A 91 -13.26 17.70 14.01
CA ASN A 91 -13.31 19.01 14.64
C ASN A 91 -12.90 20.17 13.72
N LEU A 92 -12.66 19.91 12.42
CA LEU A 92 -12.35 20.96 11.45
C LEU A 92 -13.60 21.71 11.03
N ASP A 93 -13.45 22.99 10.73
CA ASP A 93 -14.51 23.71 10.02
C ASP A 93 -14.64 23.22 8.57
N ASP A 94 -15.83 23.37 7.99
CA ASP A 94 -16.14 22.88 6.64
C ASP A 94 -15.15 23.41 5.59
N SER A 95 -14.75 24.68 5.72
CA SER A 95 -13.85 25.33 4.76
C SER A 95 -12.44 24.75 4.78
N SER A 96 -11.95 24.42 5.97
CA SER A 96 -10.66 23.79 6.21
C SER A 96 -10.68 22.35 5.78
N HIS A 97 -11.77 21.65 6.05
CA HIS A 97 -11.99 20.27 5.63
C HIS A 97 -11.92 20.18 4.09
N ASP A 98 -12.74 20.96 3.38
CA ASP A 98 -12.78 20.98 1.91
C ASP A 98 -11.42 21.30 1.28
N LEU A 99 -10.72 22.30 1.82
CA LEU A 99 -9.39 22.70 1.35
C LEU A 99 -8.39 21.54 1.46
N LEU A 100 -8.40 20.84 2.60
CA LEU A 100 -7.51 19.72 2.84
C LEU A 100 -7.87 18.51 2.00
N VAL A 101 -9.16 18.19 1.83
CA VAL A 101 -9.62 17.09 0.97
C VAL A 101 -9.16 17.34 -0.46
N HIS A 102 -9.31 18.56 -0.97
CA HIS A 102 -8.88 18.91 -2.31
C HIS A 102 -7.35 18.80 -2.45
N ALA A 103 -6.58 19.25 -1.46
CA ALA A 103 -5.13 19.10 -1.45
C ALA A 103 -4.69 17.62 -1.40
N ALA A 104 -5.32 16.82 -0.53
CA ALA A 104 -5.11 15.38 -0.41
C ALA A 104 -5.39 14.64 -1.71
N SER A 105 -6.52 14.95 -2.33
CA SER A 105 -6.98 14.39 -3.60
C SER A 105 -5.97 14.69 -4.71
N ARG A 106 -5.59 15.96 -4.87
CA ARG A 106 -4.60 16.37 -5.87
C ARG A 106 -3.26 15.68 -5.68
N GLN A 107 -2.76 15.62 -4.45
CA GLN A 107 -1.43 15.08 -4.18
C GLN A 107 -1.37 13.55 -4.25
N ASN A 108 -2.44 12.85 -3.86
CA ASN A 108 -2.39 11.40 -3.68
C ASN A 108 -3.24 10.61 -4.67
N PHE A 109 -4.40 11.10 -5.15
CA PHE A 109 -5.25 10.30 -6.06
C PHE A 109 -4.60 10.06 -7.41
N GLN A 110 -3.95 11.05 -8.02
CA GLN A 110 -3.28 10.85 -9.30
C GLN A 110 -2.17 9.78 -9.19
N ARG A 111 -1.36 9.86 -8.13
CA ARG A 111 -0.31 8.87 -7.85
C ARG A 111 -0.91 7.49 -7.61
N ALA A 112 -2.03 7.42 -6.90
CA ALA A 112 -2.72 6.19 -6.60
C ALA A 112 -3.34 5.56 -7.85
N ALA A 113 -3.95 6.35 -8.73
CA ALA A 113 -4.48 5.91 -10.01
C ALA A 113 -3.38 5.33 -10.90
N THR A 114 -2.26 6.05 -11.08
CA THR A 114 -1.11 5.54 -11.85
C THR A 114 -0.52 4.27 -11.25
N TRP A 115 -0.45 4.17 -9.92
CA TRP A 115 -0.03 2.93 -9.26
C TRP A 115 -1.01 1.78 -9.54
N GLY A 116 -2.31 2.05 -9.47
CA GLY A 116 -3.38 1.08 -9.75
C GLY A 116 -3.33 0.55 -11.18
N GLU A 117 -3.19 1.43 -12.17
CA GLU A 117 -3.02 1.06 -13.58
C GLU A 117 -1.80 0.14 -13.78
N ARG A 118 -0.67 0.47 -13.17
CA ARG A 118 0.55 -0.36 -13.24
C ARG A 118 0.38 -1.69 -12.53
N ALA A 119 -0.32 -1.72 -11.39
CA ALA A 119 -0.60 -2.93 -10.66
C ALA A 119 -1.52 -3.87 -11.45
N ILE A 120 -2.55 -3.33 -12.12
CA ILE A 120 -3.42 -4.07 -13.03
C ILE A 120 -2.60 -4.61 -14.21
N ALA A 121 -1.82 -3.77 -14.88
CA ALA A 121 -0.98 -4.18 -16.01
C ALA A 121 0.00 -5.31 -15.62
N ALA A 122 0.62 -5.22 -14.43
CA ALA A 122 1.51 -6.25 -13.92
C ALA A 122 0.76 -7.58 -13.67
N LYS A 123 -0.45 -7.54 -13.10
CA LYS A 123 -1.28 -8.75 -12.91
C LYS A 123 -1.71 -9.37 -14.23
N THR A 124 -2.13 -8.55 -15.20
CA THR A 124 -2.48 -9.01 -16.55
C THR A 124 -1.29 -9.63 -17.26
N PHE A 125 -0.08 -9.12 -17.05
CA PHE A 125 1.14 -9.71 -17.61
C PHE A 125 1.54 -11.03 -16.91
N GLN A 126 1.35 -11.12 -15.59
CA GLN A 126 1.66 -12.32 -14.82
C GLN A 126 0.67 -13.47 -15.07
N ALA A 127 -0.61 -13.17 -15.36
CA ALA A 127 -1.62 -14.20 -15.57
C ALA A 127 -1.26 -15.22 -16.68
N PRO A 128 -0.84 -14.81 -17.89
CA PRO A 128 -0.35 -15.74 -18.92
C PRO A 128 0.90 -16.53 -18.51
N LEU A 129 1.80 -15.93 -17.71
CA LEU A 129 3.00 -16.60 -17.24
C LEU A 129 2.68 -17.69 -16.21
N LEU A 130 1.74 -17.42 -15.30
CA LEU A 130 1.24 -18.40 -14.34
C LEU A 130 0.52 -19.55 -15.04
N LEU A 131 -0.30 -19.24 -16.05
CA LEU A 131 -1.01 -20.26 -16.84
C LEU A 131 -0.04 -21.20 -17.57
N LYS A 132 1.00 -20.64 -18.19
CA LYS A 132 2.07 -21.44 -18.85
C LYS A 132 2.91 -22.23 -17.85
N ALA A 133 3.19 -21.68 -16.68
CA ALA A 133 3.92 -22.39 -15.63
C ALA A 133 3.09 -23.58 -15.10
N ASP A 134 1.77 -23.40 -14.92
CA ASP A 134 0.87 -24.47 -14.49
C ASP A 134 0.75 -25.57 -15.53
N GLU A 135 0.59 -25.23 -16.81
CA GLU A 135 0.60 -26.20 -17.93
C GLU A 135 1.91 -27.01 -17.98
N ALA A 136 3.06 -26.37 -17.74
CA ALA A 136 4.36 -27.04 -17.73
C ALA A 136 4.59 -27.92 -16.49
N LEU A 137 4.07 -27.52 -15.32
CA LEU A 137 4.26 -28.22 -14.05
C LEU A 137 3.23 -29.34 -13.81
N SER A 138 2.03 -29.22 -14.38
CA SER A 138 0.95 -30.21 -14.26
C SER A 138 1.39 -31.67 -14.56
N PRO A 139 2.11 -31.98 -15.66
CA PRO A 139 2.57 -33.34 -15.91
C PRO A 139 3.61 -33.84 -14.89
N VAL A 140 4.42 -32.96 -14.31
CA VAL A 140 5.39 -33.31 -13.25
C VAL A 140 4.67 -33.67 -11.96
N ILE A 141 3.67 -32.87 -11.57
CA ILE A 141 2.82 -33.13 -10.40
C ILE A 141 2.05 -34.44 -10.59
N GLN A 142 1.46 -34.68 -11.77
CA GLN A 142 0.79 -35.96 -12.08
C GLN A 142 1.74 -37.15 -11.98
N ARG A 143 3.00 -36.98 -12.38
CA ARG A 143 4.02 -38.05 -12.29
C ARG A 143 4.41 -38.32 -10.84
N MET A 144 4.59 -37.27 -10.02
CA MET A 144 4.84 -37.39 -8.58
C MET A 144 3.68 -38.07 -7.86
N VAL A 145 2.45 -37.69 -8.16
CA VAL A 145 1.24 -38.31 -7.59
C VAL A 145 1.14 -39.79 -7.98
N ARG A 146 1.39 -40.14 -9.25
CA ARG A 146 1.43 -41.56 -9.67
C ARG A 146 2.51 -42.36 -8.94
N LEU A 147 3.70 -41.78 -8.76
CA LEU A 147 4.80 -42.43 -8.03
C LEU A 147 4.43 -42.66 -6.56
N LEU A 148 3.82 -41.67 -5.91
CA LEU A 148 3.33 -41.78 -4.53
C LEU A 148 2.19 -42.80 -4.38
N ILE A 149 1.27 -42.85 -5.34
CA ILE A 149 0.20 -43.87 -5.35
C ILE A 149 0.78 -45.26 -5.59
N SER A 150 1.79 -45.39 -6.46
CA SER A 150 2.46 -46.67 -6.71
C SER A 150 3.33 -47.15 -5.54
N SER A 151 3.76 -46.26 -4.65
CA SER A 151 4.51 -46.60 -3.45
C SER A 151 3.62 -46.91 -2.24
N LEU A 152 2.30 -46.74 -2.35
CA LEU A 152 1.35 -47.23 -1.34
C LEU A 152 1.20 -48.75 -1.52
N PRO A 153 1.35 -49.55 -0.46
CA PRO A 153 1.16 -51.00 -0.55
C PRO A 153 -0.29 -51.28 -0.98
N GLN A 154 -0.45 -52.04 -2.07
CA GLN A 154 -1.75 -52.57 -2.46
C GLN A 154 -2.24 -53.46 -1.31
N SER A 155 -3.23 -52.99 -0.53
CA SER A 155 -4.05 -53.85 0.33
C SER A 155 -4.89 -54.77 -0.57
N GLY A 156 -4.25 -55.76 -1.14
CA GLY A 156 -4.84 -56.85 -1.89
C GLY A 156 -4.25 -58.15 -1.37
N SER A 157 -4.83 -58.68 -0.29
CA SER A 157 -4.62 -60.08 0.07
C SER A 157 -5.53 -60.91 -0.86
N PRO A 158 -5.00 -61.74 -1.77
CA PRO A 158 -5.83 -62.70 -2.46
C PRO A 158 -6.24 -63.77 -1.44
N ALA A 159 -7.54 -63.90 -1.15
CA ALA A 159 -8.05 -65.03 -0.40
C ALA A 159 -7.84 -66.30 -1.25
N ALA A 160 -7.06 -67.25 -0.72
CA ALA A 160 -6.83 -68.54 -1.36
C ALA A 160 -8.15 -69.31 -1.53
N PRO A 161 -8.38 -69.99 -2.66
CA PRO A 161 -9.55 -70.82 -2.84
C PRO A 161 -9.40 -72.11 -2.00
N THR A 162 -10.24 -72.25 -0.98
CA THR A 162 -10.39 -73.51 -0.22
C THR A 162 -11.05 -74.56 -1.11
N THR A 163 -10.27 -75.53 -1.54
CA THR A 163 -10.75 -76.80 -2.09
C THR A 163 -11.24 -77.67 -0.92
N SER A 164 -12.50 -78.08 -0.96
CA SER A 164 -13.07 -79.06 -0.02
C SER A 164 -13.28 -80.37 -0.78
N SER A 165 -12.71 -81.47 -0.24
CA SER A 165 -13.02 -82.85 -0.62
C SER A 165 -14.09 -83.41 0.31
#